data_AF-A0A4Y3JBT4-F1
#
_entry.id   AF-A0A4Y3JBT4-F1
#
_cell.length_a   1.000
_cell.length_b   1.000
_cell.length_c   1.000
_cell.angle_alpha   90.00
_cell.angle_beta   90.00
_cell.angle_gamma   90.00
#
_symmetry.space_group_name_H-M   'P 1'
#
loop_
_entity.id
_entity.type
_entity.pdbx_description
1 polymer ?
#
loop_
_entity_poly.entity_id
_entity_poly.type
_entity_poly.pdbx_seq_one_letter_code
_entity_poly.pdbx_strand_id
1 'polypeptide(L)'
;MSEIAPSIIQIKPYLTHGAVLSEALSIKQVVPSTHLVIPYALEKISAGFPSPAQDYIDKALDLNEHLIKNETATFIVKVASLSMLNAGIDIDDELIVDRSLDAKHGDIVVALIDNDFTVKRLMIEESRKWLKAENPEFKNIYLQEGQELIIWGVVTHIIKMTRH
;
A
#
# COMPACT_ATOMS: atom_id res chain seq x y z
N MET A 1 -61.42 4.50 9.52
CA MET A 1 -61.77 3.17 10.06
C MET A 1 -60.49 2.55 10.55
N SER A 2 -60.46 2.31 11.86
CA SER A 2 -59.40 1.71 12.66
C SER A 2 -59.00 0.32 12.19
N GLU A 3 -57.77 -0.08 12.54
CA GLU A 3 -57.37 -1.36 13.16
C GLU A 3 -55.86 -1.56 12.90
N ILE A 4 -54.93 -1.91 13.79
CA ILE A 4 -54.86 -2.33 15.20
C ILE A 4 -53.41 -1.99 15.65
N ALA A 5 -53.24 -1.49 16.87
CA ALA A 5 -51.97 -1.50 17.64
C ALA A 5 -52.05 -2.64 18.68
N PRO A 6 -51.05 -2.99 19.53
CA PRO A 6 -49.61 -2.67 19.58
C PRO A 6 -48.72 -3.92 19.94
N SER A 7 -47.41 -3.76 20.11
CA SER A 7 -46.72 -4.22 21.34
C SER A 7 -45.31 -3.63 21.45
N ILE A 8 -45.06 -3.01 22.60
CA ILE A 8 -43.79 -2.46 23.07
C ILE A 8 -43.07 -3.55 23.87
N ILE A 9 -41.85 -3.92 23.44
CA ILE A 9 -40.74 -4.34 24.31
C ILE A 9 -39.50 -3.66 23.69
N GLN A 10 -39.12 -2.47 24.13
CA GLN A 10 -38.16 -2.16 25.20
C GLN A 10 -36.74 -2.70 24.99
N ILE A 11 -35.79 -1.82 25.32
CA ILE A 11 -34.33 -1.98 25.42
C ILE A 11 -33.65 -1.66 24.08
N LYS A 12 -33.51 -0.38 23.77
CA LYS A 12 -32.36 0.48 24.14
C LYS A 12 -31.31 0.46 23.01
N PRO A 13 -30.58 1.58 22.88
CA PRO A 13 -29.60 1.83 21.82
C PRO A 13 -28.45 0.83 21.92
N TYR A 14 -27.50 0.87 20.98
CA TYR A 14 -26.33 0.02 20.82
C TYR A 14 -26.58 -1.17 19.88
N LEU A 15 -25.73 -1.29 18.85
CA LEU A 15 -25.77 -2.24 17.72
C LEU A 15 -26.76 -1.81 16.62
N THR A 16 -26.41 -0.98 15.64
CA THR A 16 -25.24 -1.09 14.76
C THR A 16 -24.88 0.30 14.21
N HIS A 17 -24.04 1.02 14.94
CA HIS A 17 -23.11 1.97 14.33
C HIS A 17 -22.08 1.14 13.55
N GLY A 18 -22.36 0.88 12.28
CA GLY A 18 -21.39 0.33 11.32
C GLY A 18 -21.30 1.19 10.05
N ALA A 19 -21.79 2.42 10.14
CA ALA A 19 -21.87 3.36 9.04
C ALA A 19 -20.83 4.48 9.19
N VAL A 20 -19.56 4.12 9.42
CA VAL A 20 -18.40 4.97 9.14
C VAL A 20 -17.19 4.03 9.06
N LEU A 21 -16.67 3.72 7.86
CA LEU A 21 -15.31 3.22 7.57
C LEU A 21 -15.14 2.73 6.11
N SER A 22 -16.22 2.59 5.34
CA SER A 22 -16.14 2.11 3.94
C SER A 22 -15.70 3.14 2.90
N GLU A 23 -15.47 4.41 3.28
CA GLU A 23 -15.05 5.46 2.33
C GLU A 23 -13.52 5.57 2.15
N ALA A 24 -12.73 4.99 3.05
CA ALA A 24 -11.28 5.12 3.03
C ALA A 24 -10.62 3.80 2.63
N LEU A 25 -10.70 3.45 1.34
CA LEU A 25 -9.73 2.64 0.57
C LEU A 25 -10.37 2.24 -0.78
N SER A 26 -10.42 3.18 -1.73
CA SER A 26 -10.75 2.86 -3.12
C SER A 26 -9.55 2.19 -3.79
N ILE A 27 -9.37 0.89 -3.58
CA ILE A 27 -8.37 0.10 -4.29
C ILE A 27 -8.83 0.02 -5.75
N LYS A 28 -8.21 0.82 -6.63
CA LYS A 28 -8.46 0.76 -8.07
C LYS A 28 -7.56 -0.30 -8.69
N GLN A 29 -8.16 -1.25 -9.39
CA GLN A 29 -7.42 -2.18 -10.23
C GLN A 29 -6.76 -1.41 -11.38
N VAL A 30 -5.48 -1.70 -11.64
CA VAL A 30 -4.79 -1.13 -12.79
C VAL A 30 -5.22 -1.89 -14.04
N VAL A 31 -5.72 -1.17 -15.05
CA VAL A 31 -5.97 -1.72 -16.40
C VAL A 31 -4.99 -1.03 -17.33
N PRO A 32 -3.86 -1.67 -17.69
CA PRO A 32 -2.87 -1.06 -18.58
C PRO A 32 -3.46 -1.00 -20.01
N SER A 33 -4.10 0.11 -20.37
CA SER A 33 -4.72 0.28 -21.69
C SER A 33 -3.87 1.08 -22.68
N THR A 34 -2.67 1.53 -22.27
CA THR A 34 -1.82 2.40 -23.09
C THR A 34 -0.35 2.00 -22.97
N HIS A 35 0.27 1.67 -24.10
CA HIS A 35 1.71 1.48 -24.21
C HIS A 35 2.37 2.82 -24.60
N LEU A 36 3.32 3.30 -23.81
CA LEU A 36 4.02 4.56 -24.03
C LEU A 36 5.54 4.34 -23.97
N VAL A 37 6.19 4.63 -25.09
CA VAL A 37 7.65 4.60 -25.20
C VAL A 37 8.23 5.89 -24.63
N ILE A 38 8.86 5.79 -23.45
CA ILE A 38 9.60 6.89 -22.84
C ILE A 38 11.10 6.70 -23.14
N PRO A 39 11.79 7.72 -23.67
CA PRO A 39 13.25 7.70 -23.78
C PRO A 39 13.91 7.38 -22.43
N TYR A 40 14.73 6.34 -22.39
CA TYR A 40 15.41 5.85 -21.18
C TYR A 40 16.91 5.94 -21.33
N ALA A 41 17.53 6.78 -20.51
CA ALA A 41 18.99 6.84 -20.38
C ALA A 41 19.47 5.64 -19.56
N LEU A 42 20.31 4.80 -20.16
CA LEU A 42 20.90 3.64 -19.48
C LEU A 42 22.01 4.01 -18.50
N GLU A 43 22.65 5.17 -18.71
CA GLU A 43 23.72 5.63 -17.85
C GLU A 43 23.16 6.27 -16.58
N LYS A 44 23.70 5.87 -15.43
CA LYS A 44 23.34 6.45 -14.14
C LYS A 44 23.82 7.90 -14.11
N ILE A 45 22.89 8.84 -14.12
CA ILE A 45 23.19 10.25 -13.90
C ILE A 45 23.63 10.39 -12.44
N SER A 46 24.92 10.68 -12.22
CA SER A 46 25.38 11.08 -10.89
C SER A 46 24.77 12.43 -10.54
N ALA A 47 24.41 12.65 -9.28
CA ALA A 47 23.79 13.91 -8.81
C ALA A 47 24.76 15.13 -8.81
N GLY A 48 25.81 15.11 -9.64
CA GLY A 48 26.83 16.15 -9.82
C GLY A 48 27.00 16.55 -11.30
N PHE A 49 28.05 17.31 -11.63
CA PHE A 49 28.28 17.85 -12.99
C PHE A 49 28.31 16.73 -14.06
N PRO A 50 27.32 16.65 -14.96
CA PRO A 50 27.33 15.67 -16.04
C PRO A 50 28.29 16.12 -17.14
N SER A 51 29.02 15.17 -17.73
CA SER A 51 29.92 15.47 -18.85
C SER A 51 29.10 15.79 -20.12
N PRO A 52 29.44 16.82 -20.91
CA PRO A 52 28.58 17.32 -22.00
C PRO A 52 28.49 16.42 -23.24
N ALA A 53 29.22 15.31 -23.27
CA ALA A 53 29.50 14.54 -24.49
C ALA A 53 29.04 13.09 -24.35
N GLN A 54 27.75 12.85 -24.14
CA GLN A 54 27.20 11.50 -24.21
C GLN A 54 25.86 11.52 -24.96
N ASP A 55 25.98 11.43 -26.29
CA ASP A 55 24.90 10.97 -27.16
C ASP A 55 24.64 9.47 -26.95
N TYR A 56 23.48 9.01 -27.43
CA TYR A 56 22.90 7.64 -27.43
C TYR A 56 21.83 7.34 -26.38
N ILE A 57 20.64 7.86 -26.68
CA ILE A 57 19.36 7.35 -26.18
C ILE A 57 18.93 6.20 -27.11
N ASP A 58 19.24 4.95 -26.75
CA ASP A 58 18.87 3.78 -27.56
C ASP A 58 17.87 2.82 -26.88
N LYS A 59 17.30 3.20 -25.73
CA LYS A 59 16.23 2.40 -25.11
C LYS A 59 14.98 3.20 -24.80
N ALA A 60 13.86 2.59 -25.16
CA ALA A 60 12.52 2.95 -24.76
C ALA A 60 12.18 2.20 -23.46
N LEU A 61 11.49 2.87 -22.53
CA LEU A 61 10.91 2.27 -21.33
C LEU A 61 9.40 2.51 -21.36
N ASP A 62 8.63 1.44 -21.20
CA ASP A 62 7.22 1.51 -20.86
C ASP A 62 7.08 1.33 -19.34
N LEU A 63 6.40 2.26 -18.66
CA LEU A 63 6.27 2.21 -17.21
C LEU A 63 5.34 1.10 -16.73
N ASN A 64 4.36 0.68 -17.53
CA ASN A 64 3.52 -0.46 -17.17
C ASN A 64 4.38 -1.71 -17.17
N GLU A 65 5.13 -1.98 -18.24
CA GLU A 65 6.01 -3.15 -18.30
C GLU A 65 7.12 -3.11 -17.24
N HIS A 66 7.62 -1.92 -16.94
CA HIS A 66 8.70 -1.75 -15.96
C HIS A 66 8.23 -1.97 -14.51
N LEU A 67 7.06 -1.46 -14.16
CA LEU A 67 6.58 -1.39 -12.78
C LEU A 67 5.59 -2.52 -12.44
N ILE A 68 4.87 -3.05 -13.44
CA ILE A 68 3.77 -4.00 -13.28
C ILE A 68 4.19 -5.35 -13.87
N LYS A 69 4.51 -6.30 -12.99
CA LYS A 69 4.83 -7.68 -13.39
C LYS A 69 3.58 -8.53 -13.64
N ASN A 70 2.54 -8.31 -12.83
CA ASN A 70 1.28 -9.03 -12.92
C ASN A 70 0.11 -8.05 -12.81
N GLU A 71 -0.44 -7.66 -13.96
CA GLU A 71 -1.54 -6.70 -14.09
C GLU A 71 -2.76 -7.04 -13.20
N THR A 72 -3.14 -8.32 -13.11
CA THR A 72 -4.32 -8.75 -12.34
C THR A 72 -4.10 -8.72 -10.84
N ALA A 73 -2.84 -8.75 -10.40
CA ALA A 73 -2.46 -8.79 -9.00
C ALA A 73 -1.79 -7.50 -8.51
N THR A 74 -1.67 -6.48 -9.38
CA THR A 74 -1.02 -5.20 -9.05
C THR A 74 -2.05 -4.11 -8.75
N PHE A 75 -1.83 -3.41 -7.65
CA PHE A 75 -2.71 -2.37 -7.15
C PHE A 75 -1.91 -1.15 -6.73
N ILE A 76 -2.52 0.03 -6.85
CA ILE A 76 -1.93 1.27 -6.34
C ILE A 76 -2.67 1.66 -5.06
N VAL A 77 -1.91 1.91 -3.99
CA VAL A 77 -2.43 2.31 -2.68
C VAL A 77 -1.84 3.66 -2.30
N LYS A 78 -2.68 4.58 -1.85
CA LYS A 78 -2.25 5.89 -1.37
C LYS A 78 -1.98 5.84 0.13
N VAL A 79 -0.87 6.43 0.55
CA VAL A 79 -0.44 6.43 1.96
C VAL A 79 -1.13 7.55 2.72
N ALA A 80 -1.66 7.21 3.90
CA ALA A 80 -2.35 8.15 4.79
C ALA A 80 -1.70 8.25 6.17
N SER A 81 -0.45 7.81 6.34
CA SER A 81 0.24 7.81 7.64
C SER A 81 1.75 8.02 7.51
N LEU A 82 2.35 8.60 8.54
CA LEU A 82 3.81 8.79 8.66
C LEU A 82 4.55 7.59 9.26
N SER A 83 3.87 6.46 9.46
CA SER A 83 4.45 5.30 10.16
C SER A 83 5.65 4.65 9.43
N MET A 84 5.88 5.04 8.17
CA MET A 84 6.93 4.51 7.31
C MET A 84 7.92 5.59 6.84
N LEU A 85 8.00 6.72 7.54
CA LEU A 85 8.81 7.89 7.15
C LEU A 85 10.29 7.57 6.90
N ASN A 86 10.94 6.80 7.78
CA ASN A 86 12.35 6.42 7.62
C ASN A 86 12.57 5.37 6.52
N ALA A 87 11.50 4.79 5.97
CA ALA A 87 11.56 3.98 4.75
C ALA A 87 11.40 4.83 3.48
N GLY A 88 11.31 6.16 3.59
CA GLY A 88 11.08 7.06 2.47
C GLY A 88 9.62 7.11 2.01
N ILE A 89 8.68 6.70 2.87
CA ILE A 89 7.24 6.71 2.60
C ILE A 89 6.58 7.77 3.48
N ASP A 90 5.97 8.75 2.84
CA ASP A 90 5.29 9.90 3.41
C ASP A 90 3.79 9.86 3.09
N ILE A 91 3.02 10.76 3.70
CA ILE A 91 1.61 10.98 3.38
C ILE A 91 1.50 11.38 1.90
N ASP A 92 0.44 10.90 1.28
CA ASP A 92 0.09 11.10 -0.12
C ASP A 92 0.96 10.41 -1.17
N ASP A 93 2.01 9.68 -0.76
CA ASP A 93 2.74 8.79 -1.66
C ASP A 93 1.85 7.68 -2.22
N GLU A 94 2.20 7.23 -3.43
CA GLU A 94 1.55 6.11 -4.10
C GLU A 94 2.46 4.88 -4.03
N LEU A 95 1.91 3.77 -3.55
CA LEU A 95 2.60 2.49 -3.45
C LEU A 95 2.08 1.54 -4.52
N ILE A 96 2.98 0.93 -5.28
CA ILE A 96 2.64 -0.20 -6.14
C ILE A 96 2.74 -1.48 -5.31
N VAL A 97 1.63 -2.20 -5.21
CA VAL A 97 1.48 -3.39 -4.38
C VAL A 97 1.15 -4.59 -5.26
N ASP A 98 1.92 -5.67 -5.13
CA ASP A 98 1.71 -6.93 -5.84
C ASP A 98 1.23 -8.01 -4.87
N ARG A 99 0.04 -8.55 -5.12
CA ARG A 99 -0.59 -9.60 -4.30
C ARG A 99 -0.17 -11.02 -4.69
N SER A 100 0.53 -11.18 -5.82
CA SER A 100 1.01 -12.49 -6.28
C SER A 100 2.35 -12.89 -5.68
N LEU A 101 3.00 -11.98 -4.95
CA LEU A 101 4.30 -12.22 -4.31
C LEU A 101 4.13 -12.77 -2.88
N ASP A 102 4.91 -13.81 -2.57
CA ASP A 102 5.10 -14.25 -1.20
C ASP A 102 5.98 -13.26 -0.42
N ALA A 103 5.43 -12.67 0.64
CA ALA A 103 6.14 -11.72 1.47
C ALA A 103 7.27 -12.36 2.28
N LYS A 104 8.44 -11.71 2.26
CA LYS A 104 9.65 -12.16 2.94
C LYS A 104 10.01 -11.25 4.12
N HIS A 105 10.92 -11.73 4.95
CA HIS A 105 11.49 -10.93 6.02
C HIS A 105 12.11 -9.65 5.44
N GLY A 106 11.75 -8.50 6.02
CA GLY A 106 12.23 -7.19 5.63
C GLY A 106 11.42 -6.52 4.53
N ASP A 107 10.45 -7.20 3.90
CA ASP A 107 9.61 -6.58 2.88
C ASP A 107 8.68 -5.55 3.49
N ILE A 108 8.38 -4.49 2.73
CA ILE A 108 7.28 -3.58 3.07
C ILE A 108 6.01 -4.21 2.52
N VAL A 109 5.01 -4.37 3.38
CA VAL A 109 3.77 -5.07 3.08
C VAL A 109 2.57 -4.20 3.40
N VAL A 110 1.50 -4.42 2.63
CA VAL A 110 0.15 -4.07 3.06
C VAL A 110 -0.39 -5.28 3.83
N ALA A 111 -0.65 -5.08 5.11
CA ALA A 111 -1.17 -6.10 6.01
C ALA A 111 -2.58 -5.72 6.48
N LEU A 112 -3.40 -6.74 6.72
CA LEU A 112 -4.71 -6.63 7.33
C LEU A 112 -4.63 -7.28 8.72
N ILE A 113 -4.95 -6.52 9.76
CA ILE A 113 -5.03 -6.98 11.15
C ILE A 113 -6.37 -6.49 11.69
N ASP A 114 -7.19 -7.38 12.25
CA ASP A 114 -8.51 -7.06 12.82
C ASP A 114 -9.43 -6.25 11.87
N ASN A 115 -9.35 -6.54 10.57
CA ASN A 115 -10.03 -5.82 9.47
C ASN A 115 -9.52 -4.40 9.18
N ASP A 116 -8.41 -3.97 9.78
CA ASP A 116 -7.75 -2.69 9.47
C ASP A 116 -6.49 -2.88 8.62
N PHE A 117 -6.40 -2.12 7.54
CA PHE A 117 -5.24 -2.11 6.65
C PHE A 117 -4.11 -1.26 7.23
N THR A 118 -2.88 -1.76 7.15
CA THR A 118 -1.68 -1.03 7.53
C THR A 118 -0.52 -1.30 6.58
N VAL A 119 0.34 -0.30 6.40
CA VAL A 119 1.62 -0.45 5.70
C VAL A 119 2.73 -0.50 6.73
N LYS A 120 3.48 -1.59 6.74
CA LYS A 120 4.58 -1.83 7.68
C LYS A 120 5.66 -2.69 7.06
N ARG A 121 6.83 -2.74 7.69
CA ARG A 121 7.86 -3.71 7.34
C ARG A 121 7.57 -5.04 8.03
N LEU A 122 7.46 -6.12 7.26
CA LEU A 122 7.28 -7.47 7.78
C LEU A 122 8.59 -7.96 8.39
N MET A 123 8.53 -8.37 9.64
CA MET A 123 9.65 -8.97 10.36
C MET A 123 9.28 -10.41 10.71
N ILE A 124 10.20 -11.33 10.42
CA ILE A 124 10.05 -12.77 10.65
C ILE A 124 11.24 -13.24 11.49
N GLU A 125 11.01 -13.67 12.73
CA GLU A 125 12.04 -14.09 13.69
C GLU A 125 11.62 -15.42 14.33
N GLU A 126 12.43 -16.46 14.20
CA GLU A 126 12.20 -17.78 14.86
C GLU A 126 10.76 -18.33 14.72
N SER A 127 10.11 -18.06 13.58
CA SER A 127 8.71 -18.40 13.24
C SER A 127 7.62 -17.46 13.75
N ARG A 128 7.97 -16.37 14.44
CA ARG A 128 7.03 -15.28 14.77
C ARG A 128 7.07 -14.20 13.70
N LYS A 129 5.89 -13.75 13.28
CA LYS A 129 5.73 -12.60 12.37
C LYS A 129 5.27 -11.40 13.18
N TRP A 130 5.88 -10.25 12.91
CA TRP A 130 5.47 -8.97 13.49
C TRP A 130 5.70 -7.85 12.48
N LEU A 131 5.10 -6.69 12.71
CA LEU A 131 5.17 -5.56 11.79
C LEU A 131 5.94 -4.41 12.44
N LYS A 132 7.03 -4.01 11.80
CA LYS A 132 7.87 -2.91 12.22
C LYS A 132 7.38 -1.60 11.61
N ALA A 133 7.24 -0.58 12.45
CA ALA A 133 7.09 0.80 11.99
C ALA A 133 8.48 1.36 11.66
N GLU A 134 8.60 2.07 10.54
CA GLU A 134 9.82 2.78 10.16
C GLU A 134 9.70 4.27 10.54
N ASN A 135 9.11 4.54 11.71
CA ASN A 135 9.08 5.85 12.33
C ASN A 135 9.10 5.66 13.86
N PRO A 136 10.08 6.23 14.60
CA PRO A 136 10.20 6.08 16.05
C PRO A 136 8.98 6.56 16.85
N GLU A 137 8.18 7.47 16.28
CA GLU A 137 6.94 7.96 16.91
C GLU A 137 5.80 6.93 16.85
N PHE A 138 5.95 5.88 16.05
CA PHE A 138 4.96 4.83 15.84
C PHE A 138 5.44 3.51 16.45
N LYS A 139 4.52 2.78 17.08
CA LYS A 139 4.85 1.49 17.72
C LYS A 139 4.90 0.37 16.69
N ASN A 140 5.81 -0.58 16.92
CA ASN A 140 5.78 -1.88 16.25
C ASN A 140 4.52 -2.65 16.68
N ILE A 141 4.00 -3.45 15.77
CA ILE A 141 2.80 -4.27 15.99
C ILE A 141 3.26 -5.72 16.16
N TYR A 142 3.08 -6.24 17.35
CA TYR A 142 3.24 -7.66 17.66
C TYR A 142 1.85 -8.28 17.74
N LEU A 143 1.65 -9.41 17.06
CA LEU A 143 0.38 -10.11 17.06
C LEU A 143 0.07 -10.66 18.45
N GLN A 144 -1.12 -10.35 18.95
CA GLN A 144 -1.64 -10.90 20.20
C GLN A 144 -2.26 -12.28 19.96
N GLU A 145 -2.47 -13.03 21.04
CA GLU A 145 -3.12 -14.33 20.97
C GLU A 145 -4.53 -14.19 20.39
N GLY A 146 -4.81 -14.91 19.29
CA GLY A 146 -6.08 -14.83 18.57
C GLY A 146 -6.16 -13.77 17.45
N GLN A 147 -5.18 -12.87 17.32
CA GLN A 147 -5.11 -11.97 16.17
C GLN A 147 -4.55 -12.69 14.94
N GLU A 148 -5.19 -12.46 13.79
CA GLU A 148 -4.72 -12.97 12.51
C GLU A 148 -4.01 -11.88 11.72
N LEU A 149 -2.81 -12.20 11.21
CA LEU A 149 -2.09 -11.36 10.27
C LEU A 149 -2.27 -11.89 8.86
N ILE A 150 -3.00 -11.14 8.04
CA ILE A 150 -3.13 -11.43 6.62
C ILE A 150 -2.23 -10.47 5.85
N ILE A 151 -1.27 -11.01 5.11
CA ILE A 151 -0.52 -10.20 4.16
C ILE A 151 -1.37 -10.05 2.90
N TRP A 152 -1.83 -8.83 2.63
CA TRP A 152 -2.67 -8.55 1.47
C TRP A 152 -1.84 -8.49 0.19
N GLY A 153 -0.64 -7.90 0.28
CA GLY A 153 0.32 -7.83 -0.83
C GLY A 153 1.64 -7.17 -0.42
N VAL A 154 2.64 -7.29 -1.30
CA VAL A 154 4.00 -6.78 -1.11
C VAL A 154 4.15 -5.46 -1.86
N VAL A 155 4.69 -4.44 -1.21
CA VAL A 155 5.03 -3.16 -1.86
C VAL A 155 6.29 -3.37 -2.70
N THR A 156 6.16 -3.12 -4.00
CA THR A 156 7.26 -3.29 -4.98
C THR A 156 7.93 -1.96 -5.31
N HIS A 157 7.17 -0.86 -5.35
CA HIS A 157 7.66 0.47 -5.71
C HIS A 157 6.96 1.56 -4.90
N ILE A 158 7.66 2.67 -4.70
CA ILE A 158 7.14 3.90 -4.11
C ILE A 158 7.23 4.99 -5.19
N ILE A 159 6.09 5.55 -5.57
CA ILE A 159 6.01 6.70 -6.46
C ILE A 159 5.87 7.94 -5.58
N LYS A 160 6.88 8.82 -5.67
CA LYS A 160 6.98 10.05 -4.88
C LYS A 160 7.05 11.25 -5.79
N MET A 161 6.12 12.18 -5.62
CA MET A 161 6.18 13.49 -6.28
C MET A 161 7.08 14.42 -5.48
N THR A 162 8.09 14.99 -6.14
CA THR A 162 9.03 15.94 -5.51
C THR A 162 8.68 17.40 -5.79
N ARG A 163 7.77 17.65 -6.75
CA ARG A 163 7.33 18.97 -7.16
C ARG A 163 5.82 19.07 -6.96
N HIS A 164 5.40 20.03 -6.15
CA HIS A 164 4.00 20.44 -5.96
C HIS A 164 3.67 21.64 -6.85
#